data_AF-A0A662XQN8-F1
#
_entry.id   AF-A0A662XQN8-F1
#
_cell.length_a   1.000
_cell.length_b   1.000
_cell.length_c   1.000
_cell.angle_alpha   90.00
_cell.angle_beta   90.00
_cell.angle_gamma   90.00
#
_symmetry.space_group_name_H-M   'P 1'
#
loop_
_entity.id
_entity.type
_entity.pdbx_description
1 polymer ?
#
loop_
_entity_poly.entity_id
_entity_poly.type
_entity_poly.pdbx_seq_one_letter_code
_entity_poly.pdbx_strand_id
1 'polypeptide(L)'
;MAKPDVTARAEVSARSLNPTVQERLDELKLLCRAVCVGGESDAGTEAEMATAVALRELRSGVQLWKERSLHCTLEALDSAGTPSMESHIQAMEHHEKAARDLLELLLAFLQRTWRELHRHVDVFAGDLAHLFHEILMSKLDEQRSTYNEVVRVLEGDKQRLDSTCQELQSSNEALAARLEAIEAAPEGGGDALLCNKLRMRVHHLSIRQRELSTELERMSQERLKHRREMATTQTQLAASQKALVLTRAMQDKETKQLAALVQLSHSQVAQVLDASRSLSSASQPQQSVARFDPLSGRTIVHESATMSPLKPLSSPTSTSVRLATAAVGRLCHQSTELQSQRSRRREGRFVV
;
A
#
# COMPACT_ATOMS: atom_id res chain seq x y z
N MET A 1 -10.49 -20.03 50.15
CA MET A 1 -9.44 -19.98 49.12
C MET A 1 -9.98 -19.17 47.95
N ALA A 2 -9.46 -17.97 47.77
CA ALA A 2 -9.96 -17.00 46.81
C ALA A 2 -9.56 -17.40 45.37
N LYS A 3 -10.52 -17.30 44.44
CA LYS A 3 -10.26 -17.36 43.00
C LYS A 3 -9.44 -16.14 42.60
N PRO A 4 -8.37 -16.26 41.79
CA PRO A 4 -7.76 -15.09 41.19
C PRO A 4 -8.66 -14.58 40.07
N ASP A 5 -9.09 -13.33 40.19
CA ASP A 5 -9.74 -12.55 39.15
C ASP A 5 -8.81 -12.42 37.93
N VAL A 6 -9.23 -12.98 36.81
CA VAL A 6 -8.54 -12.90 35.51
C VAL A 6 -8.94 -11.64 34.73
N THR A 7 -9.73 -10.76 35.31
CA THR A 7 -10.31 -9.59 34.63
C THR A 7 -9.56 -8.27 34.86
N ALA A 8 -8.52 -8.25 35.69
CA ALA A 8 -7.81 -7.00 36.06
C ALA A 8 -6.44 -6.78 35.37
N ARG A 9 -6.21 -7.35 34.18
CA ARG A 9 -5.03 -7.04 33.35
C ARG A 9 -5.36 -6.66 31.91
N ALA A 10 -6.58 -6.18 31.69
CA ALA A 10 -6.99 -5.48 30.47
C ALA A 10 -7.09 -3.97 30.70
N GLU A 11 -6.36 -3.43 31.68
CA GLU A 11 -6.21 -2.00 31.87
C GLU A 11 -5.24 -1.46 30.81
N VAL A 12 -5.83 -0.91 29.75
CA VAL A 12 -5.48 0.41 29.18
C VAL A 12 -3.99 0.77 29.28
N SER A 13 -3.12 -0.05 28.70
CA SER A 13 -1.92 0.52 28.09
C SER A 13 -2.42 1.14 26.80
N ALA A 14 -2.76 2.43 26.86
CA ALA A 14 -2.71 3.27 25.68
C ALA A 14 -1.35 2.97 25.06
N ARG A 15 -1.35 2.17 23.98
CA ARG A 15 -0.14 1.70 23.30
C ARG A 15 0.57 2.95 22.83
N SER A 16 1.48 3.47 23.65
CA SER A 16 2.34 4.57 23.25
C SER A 16 3.04 4.08 22.00
N LEU A 17 2.88 4.82 20.91
CA LEU A 17 3.69 4.61 19.71
C LEU A 17 5.15 4.50 20.14
N ASN A 18 5.91 3.63 19.47
CA ASN A 18 7.35 3.54 19.70
C ASN A 18 7.92 4.97 19.77
N PRO A 19 8.71 5.31 20.81
CA PRO A 19 9.13 6.69 21.05
C PRO A 19 9.76 7.34 19.81
N THR A 20 10.47 6.56 19.00
CA THR A 20 11.06 7.02 17.73
C THR A 20 9.99 7.38 16.69
N VAL A 21 8.94 6.56 16.54
CA VAL A 21 7.83 6.85 15.61
C VAL A 21 7.04 8.07 16.09
N GLN A 22 6.86 8.22 17.40
CA GLN A 22 6.18 9.37 17.99
C GLN A 22 6.98 10.66 17.76
N GLU A 23 8.29 10.63 18.01
CA GLU A 23 9.21 11.75 17.76
C GLU A 23 9.19 12.18 16.29
N ARG A 24 9.27 11.23 15.34
CA ARG A 24 9.20 11.52 13.90
C ARG A 24 7.84 12.05 13.44
N LEU A 25 6.76 11.55 14.02
CA LEU A 25 5.42 12.08 13.76
C LEU A 25 5.29 13.52 14.26
N ASP A 26 5.88 13.82 15.42
CA ASP A 26 5.86 15.16 15.99
C ASP A 26 6.75 16.13 15.21
N GLU A 27 7.92 15.70 14.72
CA GLU A 27 8.73 16.45 13.73
C GLU A 27 7.95 16.78 12.45
N LEU A 28 7.24 15.78 11.87
CA LEU A 28 6.45 15.97 10.65
C LEU A 28 5.30 16.97 10.88
N LYS A 29 4.62 16.88 12.03
CA LYS A 29 3.58 17.86 12.41
C LYS A 29 4.16 19.25 12.56
N LEU A 30 5.35 19.37 13.15
CA LEU A 30 6.04 20.65 13.35
C LEU A 30 6.36 21.30 12.00
N LEU A 31 6.93 20.53 11.06
CA LEU A 31 7.23 20.99 9.70
C LEU A 31 5.99 21.46 8.95
N CYS A 32 4.91 20.68 9.00
CA CYS A 32 3.63 21.07 8.39
C CYS A 32 3.09 22.38 8.99
N ARG A 33 3.24 22.59 10.30
CA ARG A 33 2.84 23.85 10.95
C ARG A 33 3.72 25.03 10.54
N ALA A 34 5.03 24.83 10.46
CA ALA A 34 5.98 25.86 10.04
C ALA A 34 5.66 26.38 8.63
N VAL A 35 5.29 25.49 7.71
CA VAL A 35 4.86 25.84 6.34
C VAL A 35 3.52 26.57 6.32
N CYS A 36 2.55 26.16 7.15
CA CYS A 36 1.19 26.70 7.13
C CYS A 36 0.99 28.04 7.87
N VAL A 37 1.72 28.28 8.96
CA VAL A 37 1.45 29.43 9.85
C VAL A 37 2.46 30.57 9.65
N GLY A 38 3.58 30.35 8.95
CA GLY A 38 4.62 31.37 8.78
C GLY A 38 5.32 31.64 10.11
N GLY A 39 6.29 30.80 10.44
CA GLY A 39 6.87 30.67 11.78
C GLY A 39 7.24 31.98 12.50
N GLU A 40 6.59 32.21 13.64
CA GLU A 40 7.07 33.01 14.78
C GLU A 40 7.48 32.12 15.96
N SER A 41 7.74 30.82 15.72
CA SER A 41 8.13 29.89 16.79
C SER A 41 9.65 29.75 16.88
N ASP A 42 10.20 30.07 18.06
CA ASP A 42 11.63 29.99 18.41
C ASP A 42 12.10 28.56 18.76
N ALA A 43 11.43 27.50 18.31
CA ALA A 43 11.61 26.16 18.89
C ALA A 43 11.94 25.04 17.88
N GLY A 44 13.23 24.78 17.65
CA GLY A 44 13.76 23.47 18.07
C GLY A 44 14.42 22.53 17.04
N THR A 45 14.26 22.69 15.72
CA THR A 45 14.91 21.76 14.75
C THR A 45 15.59 22.46 13.57
N GLU A 46 16.72 21.91 13.08
CA GLU A 46 17.45 22.47 11.92
C GLU A 46 16.57 22.60 10.66
N ALA A 47 15.67 21.63 10.44
CA ALA A 47 14.74 21.63 9.31
C ALA A 47 13.68 22.74 9.42
N GLU A 48 13.23 23.05 10.64
CA GLU A 48 12.33 24.16 10.91
C GLU A 48 13.02 25.51 10.77
N MET A 49 14.26 25.66 11.27
CA MET A 49 15.08 26.85 11.03
C MET A 49 15.27 27.08 9.53
N ALA A 50 15.60 26.06 8.75
CA ALA A 50 15.79 26.18 7.31
C ALA A 50 14.49 26.59 6.59
N THR A 51 13.34 26.06 7.02
CA THR A 51 12.02 26.36 6.45
C THR A 51 11.55 27.77 6.85
N ALA A 52 11.78 28.18 8.09
CA ALA A 52 11.47 29.50 8.61
C ALA A 52 12.35 30.59 7.97
N VAL A 53 13.64 30.33 7.76
CA VAL A 53 14.55 31.22 7.01
C VAL A 53 14.06 31.39 5.58
N ALA A 54 13.72 30.29 4.89
CA ALA A 54 13.23 30.35 3.51
C ALA A 54 11.87 31.09 3.40
N LEU A 55 10.98 30.92 4.40
CA LEU A 55 9.73 31.70 4.51
C LEU A 55 9.97 33.19 4.74
N ARG A 56 10.96 33.53 5.57
CA ARG A 56 11.35 34.92 5.84
C ARG A 56 11.94 35.57 4.59
N GLU A 57 12.80 34.87 3.87
CA GLU A 57 13.35 35.30 2.58
C GLU A 57 12.23 35.53 1.57
N LEU A 58 11.29 34.58 1.44
CA LEU A 58 10.12 34.72 0.56
C LEU A 58 9.29 35.96 0.92
N ARG A 59 8.96 36.13 2.21
CA ARG A 59 8.16 37.27 2.70
C ARG A 59 8.88 38.61 2.46
N SER A 60 10.19 38.65 2.67
CA SER A 60 11.02 39.83 2.39
C SER A 60 11.08 40.15 0.90
N GLY A 61 11.18 39.13 0.04
CA GLY A 61 11.15 39.28 -1.41
C GLY A 61 9.81 39.79 -1.92
N VAL A 62 8.69 39.29 -1.39
CA VAL A 62 7.34 39.78 -1.69
C VAL A 62 7.19 41.26 -1.28
N GLN A 63 7.66 41.63 -0.09
CA GLN A 63 7.59 43.02 0.36
C GLN A 63 8.47 43.95 -0.48
N LEU A 64 9.70 43.55 -0.78
CA LEU A 64 10.61 44.33 -1.61
C LEU A 64 10.05 44.50 -3.03
N TRP A 65 9.44 43.45 -3.59
CA TRP A 65 8.73 43.54 -4.87
C TRP A 65 7.59 44.55 -4.80
N LYS A 66 6.76 44.47 -3.76
CA LYS A 66 5.63 45.40 -3.56
C LYS A 66 6.11 46.85 -3.44
N GLU A 67 7.15 47.10 -2.65
CA GLU A 67 7.72 48.44 -2.45
C GLU A 67 8.32 49.00 -3.74
N ARG A 68 9.16 48.22 -4.44
CA ARG A 68 9.77 48.63 -5.71
C ARG A 68 8.74 48.84 -6.81
N SER A 69 7.76 47.95 -6.88
CA SER A 69 6.62 48.04 -7.79
C SER A 69 5.87 49.35 -7.53
N LEU A 70 5.42 49.58 -6.30
CA LEU A 70 4.68 50.80 -5.95
C LEU A 70 5.49 52.06 -6.25
N HIS A 71 6.79 52.04 -5.93
CA HIS A 71 7.69 53.17 -6.20
C HIS A 71 7.83 53.47 -7.69
N CYS A 72 8.09 52.45 -8.52
CA CYS A 72 8.19 52.63 -9.98
C CYS A 72 6.87 53.14 -10.60
N THR A 73 5.72 52.65 -10.13
CA THR A 73 4.43 53.19 -10.58
C THR A 73 4.22 54.65 -10.16
N LEU A 74 4.62 55.01 -8.95
CA LEU A 74 4.44 56.37 -8.42
C LEU A 74 5.40 57.35 -9.11
N GLU A 75 6.66 56.97 -9.36
CA GLU A 75 7.60 57.79 -10.13
C GLU A 75 7.15 57.99 -11.59
N ALA A 76 6.59 56.94 -12.22
CA ALA A 76 6.01 57.06 -13.55
C ALA A 76 4.78 57.99 -13.60
N LEU A 77 4.02 58.07 -12.50
CA LEU A 77 2.88 58.99 -12.36
C LEU A 77 3.31 60.43 -12.02
N ASP A 78 4.31 60.62 -11.15
CA ASP A 78 4.83 61.96 -10.80
C ASP A 78 5.59 62.60 -11.97
N SER A 79 6.24 61.79 -12.81
CA SER A 79 6.88 62.26 -14.05
C SER A 79 5.89 62.61 -15.18
N ALA A 80 4.59 62.33 -15.00
CA ALA A 80 3.54 62.63 -15.98
C ALA A 80 3.23 64.14 -16.15
N GLY A 81 3.91 65.03 -15.41
CA GLY A 81 3.96 66.47 -15.73
C GLY A 81 4.52 66.78 -17.13
N THR A 82 5.21 65.81 -17.74
CA THR A 82 5.56 65.76 -19.17
C THR A 82 5.36 64.33 -19.66
N PRO A 83 4.34 64.05 -20.51
CA PRO A 83 3.96 62.67 -20.84
C PRO A 83 4.98 62.07 -21.82
N SER A 84 5.93 61.29 -21.31
CA SER A 84 6.79 60.44 -22.13
C SER A 84 6.33 58.99 -21.99
N MET A 85 5.74 58.46 -23.07
CA MET A 85 5.32 57.06 -23.18
C MET A 85 6.45 56.06 -22.86
N GLU A 86 7.70 56.49 -23.04
CA GLU A 86 8.92 55.73 -22.72
C GLU A 86 9.05 55.41 -21.22
N SER A 87 8.68 56.33 -20.31
CA SER A 87 8.83 56.09 -18.85
C SER A 87 7.83 55.06 -18.34
N HIS A 88 6.62 55.04 -18.91
CA HIS A 88 5.60 54.04 -18.60
C HIS A 88 6.00 52.65 -19.10
N ILE A 89 6.62 52.54 -20.28
CA ILE A 89 7.13 51.27 -20.81
C ILE A 89 8.24 50.73 -19.91
N GLN A 90 9.22 51.57 -19.51
CA GLN A 90 10.30 51.17 -18.61
C GLN A 90 9.80 50.72 -17.23
N ALA A 91 8.81 51.42 -16.67
CA ALA A 91 8.18 51.01 -15.42
C ALA A 91 7.55 49.62 -15.57
N MET A 92 6.76 49.39 -16.63
CA MET A 92 6.14 48.07 -16.91
C MET A 92 7.17 46.95 -17.06
N GLU A 93 8.28 47.20 -17.77
CA GLU A 93 9.37 46.22 -17.93
C GLU A 93 10.04 45.89 -16.59
N HIS A 94 10.26 46.90 -15.73
CA HIS A 94 10.77 46.70 -14.38
C HIS A 94 9.82 45.88 -13.50
N HIS A 95 8.50 46.13 -13.60
CA HIS A 95 7.49 45.33 -12.92
C HIS A 95 7.49 43.87 -13.37
N GLU A 96 7.55 43.63 -14.67
CA GLU A 96 7.56 42.28 -15.23
C GLU A 96 8.83 41.53 -14.82
N LYS A 97 9.99 42.21 -14.81
CA LYS A 97 11.24 41.63 -14.33
C LYS A 97 11.16 41.27 -12.85
N ALA A 98 10.70 42.20 -12.01
CA ALA A 98 10.59 41.96 -10.58
C ALA A 98 9.55 40.86 -10.25
N ALA A 99 8.47 40.76 -11.04
CA ALA A 99 7.49 39.69 -10.90
C ALA A 99 8.05 38.32 -11.31
N ARG A 100 8.92 38.26 -12.33
CA ARG A 100 9.67 37.06 -12.71
C ARG A 100 10.62 36.61 -11.59
N ASP A 101 11.39 37.54 -11.02
CA ASP A 101 12.30 37.26 -9.91
C ASP A 101 11.53 36.72 -8.68
N LEU A 102 10.33 37.28 -8.41
CA LEU A 102 9.46 36.81 -7.33
C LEU A 102 8.91 35.39 -7.60
N LEU A 103 8.53 35.10 -8.85
CA LEU A 103 8.06 33.78 -9.24
C LEU A 103 9.17 32.73 -9.11
N GLU A 104 10.40 33.05 -9.49
CA GLU A 104 11.56 32.16 -9.31
C GLU A 104 11.82 31.87 -7.83
N LEU A 105 11.75 32.90 -6.97
CA LEU A 105 11.87 32.76 -5.52
C LEU A 105 10.78 31.84 -4.94
N LEU A 106 9.53 32.02 -5.37
CA LEU A 106 8.38 31.18 -4.98
C LEU A 106 8.57 29.72 -5.39
N LEU A 107 9.00 29.48 -6.62
CA LEU A 107 9.23 28.13 -7.14
C LEU A 107 10.39 27.44 -6.41
N ALA A 108 11.48 28.15 -6.12
CA ALA A 108 12.60 27.60 -5.37
C ALA A 108 12.19 27.23 -3.94
N PHE A 109 11.40 28.09 -3.28
CA PHE A 109 10.82 27.82 -1.96
C PHE A 109 9.91 26.57 -1.96
N LEU A 110 8.99 26.48 -2.92
CA LEU A 110 8.08 25.34 -3.06
C LEU A 110 8.84 24.03 -3.31
N GLN A 111 9.83 24.04 -4.20
CA GLN A 111 10.63 22.84 -4.47
C GLN A 111 11.46 22.39 -3.27
N ARG A 112 11.98 23.33 -2.48
CA ARG A 112 12.75 23.02 -1.27
C ARG A 112 11.87 22.44 -0.19
N THR A 113 10.74 23.08 0.11
CA THR A 113 9.78 22.62 1.12
C THR A 113 9.16 21.28 0.74
N TRP A 114 8.82 21.08 -0.54
CA TRP A 114 8.30 19.81 -1.03
C TRP A 114 9.31 18.67 -0.85
N ARG A 115 10.58 18.89 -1.21
CA ARG A 115 11.66 17.90 -1.03
C ARG A 115 11.85 17.53 0.43
N GLU A 116 11.87 18.52 1.32
CA GLU A 116 12.06 18.29 2.75
C GLU A 116 10.89 17.51 3.35
N LEU A 117 9.64 17.89 3.02
CA LEU A 117 8.45 17.18 3.46
C LEU A 117 8.46 15.73 2.98
N HIS A 118 8.78 15.49 1.71
CA HIS A 118 8.85 14.12 1.16
C HIS A 118 9.90 13.28 1.89
N ARG A 119 11.09 13.85 2.16
CA ARG A 119 12.15 13.19 2.92
C ARG A 119 11.67 12.76 4.30
N HIS A 120 10.97 13.63 5.04
CA HIS A 120 10.44 13.30 6.36
C HIS A 120 9.34 12.24 6.30
N VAL A 121 8.47 12.28 5.29
CA VAL A 121 7.44 11.25 5.07
C VAL A 121 8.07 9.89 4.77
N ASP A 122 9.10 9.85 3.93
CA ASP A 122 9.80 8.61 3.57
C ASP A 122 10.52 7.99 4.78
N VAL A 123 11.19 8.83 5.59
CA VAL A 123 11.83 8.38 6.85
C VAL A 123 10.79 7.84 7.82
N PHE A 124 9.68 8.56 8.02
CA PHE A 124 8.59 8.11 8.89
C PHE A 124 7.98 6.78 8.41
N ALA A 125 7.77 6.61 7.11
CA ALA A 125 7.28 5.37 6.53
C ALA A 125 8.28 4.20 6.73
N GLY A 126 9.58 4.48 6.62
CA GLY A 126 10.65 3.52 6.91
C GLY A 126 10.64 3.05 8.36
N ASP A 127 10.58 3.97 9.32
CA ASP A 127 10.54 3.65 10.75
C ASP A 127 9.27 2.86 11.13
N LEU A 128 8.13 3.21 10.53
CA LEU A 128 6.87 2.50 10.71
C LEU A 128 6.96 1.05 10.17
N ALA A 129 7.56 0.87 8.98
CA ALA A 129 7.76 -0.44 8.39
C ALA A 129 8.70 -1.31 9.22
N HIS A 130 9.77 -0.72 9.78
CA HIS A 130 10.69 -1.40 10.67
C HIS A 130 9.99 -1.86 11.95
N LEU A 131 9.21 -0.98 12.60
CA LEU A 131 8.43 -1.32 13.78
C LEU A 131 7.43 -2.47 13.51
N PHE A 132 6.73 -2.42 12.38
CA PHE A 132 5.82 -3.50 12.00
C PHE A 132 6.57 -4.82 11.79
N HIS A 133 7.74 -4.77 11.17
CA HIS A 133 8.57 -5.95 10.97
C HIS A 133 9.01 -6.56 12.32
N GLU A 134 9.49 -5.75 13.27
CA GLU A 134 9.88 -6.21 14.60
C GLU A 134 8.72 -6.87 15.35
N ILE A 135 7.54 -6.24 15.35
CA ILE A 135 6.34 -6.78 16.01
C ILE A 135 5.92 -8.11 15.37
N LEU A 136 5.91 -8.18 14.02
CA LEU A 136 5.54 -9.39 13.30
C LEU A 136 6.53 -10.53 13.56
N MET A 137 7.84 -10.24 13.52
CA MET A 137 8.88 -11.23 13.78
C MET A 137 8.82 -11.74 15.22
N SER A 138 8.69 -10.83 16.20
CA SER A 138 8.51 -11.20 17.61
C SER A 138 7.29 -12.11 17.81
N LYS A 139 6.15 -11.79 17.19
CA LYS A 139 4.94 -12.62 17.27
C LYS A 139 5.09 -13.97 16.59
N LEU A 140 5.78 -14.02 15.45
CA LEU A 140 6.08 -15.28 14.76
C LEU A 140 7.02 -16.16 15.58
N ASP A 141 8.01 -15.58 16.25
CA ASP A 141 8.94 -16.33 17.11
C ASP A 141 8.24 -16.86 18.37
N GLU A 142 7.36 -16.08 19.00
CA GLU A 142 6.48 -16.55 20.08
C GLU A 142 5.60 -17.72 19.64
N GLN A 143 4.97 -17.61 18.47
CA GLN A 143 4.14 -18.68 17.89
C GLN A 143 4.96 -19.92 17.56
N ARG A 144 6.18 -19.74 17.04
CA ARG A 144 7.09 -20.85 16.76
C ARG A 144 7.53 -21.56 18.03
N SER A 145 7.85 -20.81 19.08
CA SER A 145 8.23 -21.36 20.39
C SER A 145 7.10 -22.17 21.02
N THR A 146 5.89 -21.61 21.05
CA THR A 146 4.70 -22.32 21.56
C THR A 146 4.37 -23.57 20.74
N TYR A 147 4.48 -23.50 19.42
CA TYR A 147 4.28 -24.66 18.55
C TYR A 147 5.32 -25.76 18.80
N ASN A 148 6.61 -25.41 18.91
CA ASN A 148 7.66 -26.37 19.20
C ASN A 148 7.45 -27.07 20.54
N GLU A 149 7.00 -26.33 21.56
CA GLU A 149 6.69 -26.91 22.87
C GLU A 149 5.51 -27.88 22.80
N VAL A 150 4.44 -27.51 22.09
CA VAL A 150 3.30 -28.40 21.87
C VAL A 150 3.71 -29.67 21.14
N VAL A 151 4.54 -29.54 20.09
CA VAL A 151 5.05 -30.71 19.35
C VAL A 151 5.87 -31.62 20.27
N ARG A 152 6.76 -31.05 21.08
CA ARG A 152 7.60 -31.81 22.03
C ARG A 152 6.74 -32.57 23.04
N VAL A 153 5.71 -31.94 23.60
CA VAL A 153 4.77 -32.60 24.54
C VAL A 153 4.03 -33.73 23.84
N LEU A 154 3.51 -33.50 22.64
CA LEU A 154 2.78 -34.52 21.88
C LEU A 154 3.67 -35.70 21.48
N GLU A 155 4.94 -35.46 21.13
CA GLU A 155 5.91 -36.52 20.86
C GLU A 155 6.20 -37.36 22.11
N GLY A 156 6.36 -36.70 23.27
CA GLY A 156 6.52 -37.39 24.55
C GLY A 156 5.29 -38.23 24.93
N ASP A 157 4.09 -37.67 24.78
CA ASP A 157 2.83 -38.38 25.04
C ASP A 157 2.67 -39.59 24.11
N LYS A 158 3.01 -39.43 22.82
CA LYS A 158 3.00 -40.53 21.85
C LYS A 158 3.96 -41.65 22.29
N GLN A 159 5.19 -41.31 22.68
CA GLN A 159 6.18 -42.31 23.08
C GLN A 159 5.75 -43.07 24.34
N ARG A 160 5.13 -42.37 25.31
CA ARG A 160 4.54 -43.03 26.49
C ARG A 160 3.37 -43.93 26.11
N LEU A 161 2.50 -43.49 25.19
CA LEU A 161 1.40 -44.33 24.72
C LEU A 161 1.93 -45.59 24.02
N ASP A 162 2.91 -45.43 23.14
CA ASP A 162 3.54 -46.55 22.41
C ASP A 162 4.16 -47.56 23.39
N SER A 163 4.86 -47.12 24.44
CA SER A 163 5.42 -48.01 25.47
C SER A 163 4.32 -48.72 26.26
N THR A 164 3.28 -48.01 26.69
CA THR A 164 2.16 -48.63 27.42
C THR A 164 1.40 -49.65 26.56
N CYS A 165 1.27 -49.40 25.25
CA CYS A 165 0.70 -50.36 24.31
C CYS A 165 1.55 -51.64 24.22
N GLN A 166 2.87 -51.52 24.14
CA GLN A 166 3.78 -52.68 24.11
C GLN A 166 3.75 -53.48 25.41
N GLU A 167 3.73 -52.79 26.56
CA GLU A 167 3.60 -53.44 27.87
C GLU A 167 2.27 -54.19 28.01
N LEU A 168 1.16 -53.57 27.58
CA LEU A 168 -0.14 -54.23 27.59
C LEU A 168 -0.19 -55.43 26.63
N GLN A 169 0.40 -55.29 25.44
CA GLN A 169 0.46 -56.37 24.46
C GLN A 169 1.25 -57.57 25.00
N SER A 170 2.45 -57.35 25.52
CA SER A 170 3.29 -58.42 26.10
C SER A 170 2.63 -59.08 27.31
N SER A 171 1.96 -58.31 28.18
CA SER A 171 1.18 -58.84 29.29
C SER A 171 0.00 -59.71 28.81
N ASN A 172 -0.68 -59.28 27.76
CA ASN A 172 -1.79 -60.03 27.17
C ASN A 172 -1.29 -61.35 26.54
N GLU A 173 -0.18 -61.33 25.81
CA GLU A 173 0.47 -62.52 25.24
C GLU A 173 0.90 -63.50 26.33
N ALA A 174 1.50 -63.01 27.42
CA ALA A 174 1.90 -63.85 28.56
C ALA A 174 0.69 -64.47 29.29
N LEU A 175 -0.41 -63.73 29.45
CA LEU A 175 -1.64 -64.25 30.05
C LEU A 175 -2.34 -65.26 29.14
N ALA A 176 -2.35 -65.03 27.82
CA ALA A 176 -2.87 -65.98 26.85
C ALA A 176 -2.09 -67.30 26.87
N ALA A 177 -0.75 -67.26 26.86
CA ALA A 177 0.10 -68.44 26.96
C ALA A 177 -0.10 -69.21 28.28
N ARG A 178 -0.28 -68.49 29.40
CA ARG A 178 -0.60 -69.12 30.70
C ARG A 178 -1.97 -69.79 30.71
N LEU A 179 -2.97 -69.17 30.07
CA LEU A 179 -4.29 -69.76 29.91
C LEU A 179 -4.22 -71.06 29.09
N GLU A 180 -3.53 -71.04 27.95
CA GLU A 180 -3.33 -72.23 27.12
C GLU A 180 -2.62 -73.36 27.88
N ALA A 181 -1.58 -73.03 28.67
CA ALA A 181 -0.86 -74.02 29.48
C ALA A 181 -1.73 -74.64 30.59
N ILE A 182 -2.62 -73.87 31.20
CA ILE A 182 -3.57 -74.38 32.21
C ILE A 182 -4.65 -75.25 31.54
N GLU A 183 -5.12 -74.87 30.35
CA GLU A 183 -6.13 -75.63 29.59
C GLU A 183 -5.57 -76.94 29.00
N ALA A 184 -4.26 -77.01 28.75
CA ALA A 184 -3.58 -78.20 28.19
C ALA A 184 -3.04 -79.19 29.24
N ALA A 185 -3.17 -78.91 30.55
CA ALA A 185 -2.61 -79.76 31.60
C ALA A 185 -3.43 -81.08 31.77
N PRO A 186 -2.77 -82.26 31.75
CA PRO A 186 -3.45 -83.57 31.74
C PRO A 186 -3.96 -84.06 33.12
N GLU A 187 -3.53 -83.43 34.22
CA GLU A 187 -4.00 -83.72 35.58
C GLU A 187 -5.24 -82.84 35.85
N GLY A 188 -6.43 -83.42 35.70
CA GLY A 188 -7.70 -82.70 35.67
C GLY A 188 -7.96 -81.78 36.87
N GLY A 189 -8.41 -80.56 36.57
CA GLY A 189 -9.06 -79.65 37.53
C GLY A 189 -8.37 -78.31 37.75
N GLY A 190 -7.83 -77.67 36.70
CA GLY A 190 -7.45 -76.27 36.78
C GLY A 190 -8.64 -75.43 37.26
N ASP A 191 -8.46 -74.68 38.35
CA ASP A 191 -9.52 -73.90 39.03
C ASP A 191 -10.37 -73.15 38.00
N ALA A 192 -11.57 -73.67 37.73
CA ALA A 192 -12.48 -73.16 36.70
C ALA A 192 -12.86 -71.70 36.98
N LEU A 193 -12.82 -71.30 38.25
CA LEU A 193 -13.03 -69.94 38.71
C LEU A 193 -11.85 -69.03 38.34
N LEU A 194 -10.61 -69.53 38.43
CA LEU A 194 -9.42 -68.82 37.97
C LEU A 194 -9.40 -68.69 36.44
N CYS A 195 -9.74 -69.76 35.71
CA CYS A 195 -9.82 -69.74 34.25
C CYS A 195 -10.88 -68.72 33.77
N ASN A 196 -12.07 -68.71 34.39
CA ASN A 196 -13.10 -67.70 34.07
C ASN A 196 -12.65 -66.28 34.43
N LYS A 197 -11.99 -66.07 35.58
CA LYS A 197 -11.45 -64.74 35.95
C LYS A 197 -10.39 -64.25 34.94
N LEU A 198 -9.51 -65.14 34.50
CA LEU A 198 -8.50 -64.83 33.49
C LEU A 198 -9.13 -64.55 32.12
N ARG A 199 -10.14 -65.32 31.69
CA ARG A 199 -10.90 -65.03 30.46
C ARG A 199 -11.59 -63.67 30.51
N MET A 200 -12.23 -63.32 31.64
CA MET A 200 -12.85 -62.02 31.82
C MET A 200 -11.83 -60.88 31.79
N ARG A 201 -10.65 -61.08 32.41
CA ARG A 201 -9.54 -60.11 32.39
C ARG A 201 -8.99 -59.91 30.97
N VAL A 202 -8.75 -60.99 30.23
CA VAL A 202 -8.30 -60.96 28.82
C VAL A 202 -9.34 -60.29 27.94
N HIS A 203 -10.62 -60.59 28.13
CA HIS A 203 -11.70 -59.93 27.39
C HIS A 203 -11.74 -58.42 27.64
N HIS A 204 -11.64 -58.00 28.91
CA HIS A 204 -11.56 -56.58 29.26
C HIS A 204 -10.32 -55.89 28.68
N LEU A 205 -9.15 -56.54 28.72
CA LEU A 205 -7.93 -56.00 28.13
C LEU A 205 -8.04 -55.90 26.60
N SER A 206 -8.68 -56.87 25.95
CA SER A 206 -8.94 -56.85 24.50
C SER A 206 -9.87 -55.69 24.10
N ILE A 207 -10.95 -55.44 24.86
CA ILE A 207 -11.82 -54.29 24.63
C ILE A 207 -11.03 -52.99 24.76
N ARG A 208 -10.25 -52.84 25.84
CA ARG A 208 -9.46 -51.63 26.06
C ARG A 208 -8.35 -51.43 25.04
N GLN A 209 -7.74 -52.51 24.55
CA GLN A 209 -6.79 -52.47 23.46
C GLN A 209 -7.46 -51.98 22.17
N ARG A 210 -8.68 -52.44 21.86
CA ARG A 210 -9.45 -51.92 20.71
C ARG A 210 -9.77 -50.45 20.87
N GLU A 211 -10.25 -50.01 22.04
CA GLU A 211 -10.53 -48.59 22.31
C GLU A 211 -9.28 -47.71 22.09
N LEU A 212 -8.14 -48.11 22.66
CA LEU A 212 -6.88 -47.39 22.46
C LEU A 212 -6.42 -47.38 21.00
N SER A 213 -6.61 -48.49 20.27
CA SER A 213 -6.29 -48.54 18.83
C SER A 213 -7.17 -47.59 18.01
N THR A 214 -8.47 -47.52 18.32
CA THR A 214 -9.39 -46.57 17.64
C THR A 214 -9.03 -45.13 17.94
N GLU A 215 -8.60 -44.83 19.18
CA GLU A 215 -8.18 -43.50 19.57
C GLU A 215 -6.87 -43.09 18.89
N LEU A 216 -5.93 -44.04 18.73
CA LEU A 216 -4.68 -43.82 17.99
C LEU A 216 -4.95 -43.58 16.50
N GLU A 217 -5.86 -44.34 15.90
CA GLU A 217 -6.33 -44.10 14.53
C GLU A 217 -6.97 -42.71 14.39
N ARG A 218 -7.85 -42.31 15.32
CA ARG A 218 -8.46 -40.98 15.36
C ARG A 218 -7.40 -39.87 15.41
N MET A 219 -6.44 -39.98 16.32
CA MET A 219 -5.34 -39.01 16.44
C MET A 219 -4.46 -38.98 15.19
N SER A 220 -4.23 -40.12 14.54
CA SER A 220 -3.48 -40.19 13.29
C SER A 220 -4.19 -39.45 12.15
N GLN A 221 -5.52 -39.56 12.07
CA GLN A 221 -6.36 -38.86 11.10
C GLN A 221 -6.38 -37.36 11.37
N GLU A 222 -6.48 -36.94 12.63
CA GLU A 222 -6.41 -35.52 13.02
C GLU A 222 -5.07 -34.90 12.66
N ARG A 223 -3.96 -35.60 12.93
CA ARG A 223 -2.62 -35.15 12.51
C ARG A 223 -2.55 -34.98 10.98
N LEU A 224 -3.14 -35.91 10.23
CA LEU A 224 -3.15 -35.86 8.77
C LEU A 224 -4.01 -34.70 8.25
N LYS A 225 -5.14 -34.42 8.91
CA LYS A 225 -5.99 -33.25 8.66
C LYS A 225 -5.22 -31.95 8.91
N HIS A 226 -4.59 -31.79 10.07
CA HIS A 226 -3.79 -30.60 10.38
C HIS A 226 -2.61 -30.42 9.42
N ARG A 227 -1.96 -31.50 8.98
CA ARG A 227 -0.92 -31.43 7.96
C ARG A 227 -1.43 -30.91 6.62
N ARG A 228 -2.64 -31.31 6.21
CA ARG A 228 -3.29 -30.79 5.00
C ARG A 228 -3.66 -29.32 5.16
N GLU A 229 -4.22 -28.95 6.31
CA GLU A 229 -4.53 -27.55 6.64
C GLU A 229 -3.28 -26.67 6.57
N MET A 230 -2.17 -27.10 7.18
CA MET A 230 -0.87 -26.42 7.09
C MET A 230 -0.38 -26.25 5.65
N ALA A 231 -0.54 -27.28 4.80
CA ALA A 231 -0.17 -27.16 3.39
C ALA A 231 -1.06 -26.12 2.67
N THR A 232 -2.36 -26.10 2.97
CA THR A 232 -3.29 -25.12 2.38
C THR A 232 -2.95 -23.69 2.82
N THR A 233 -2.67 -23.45 4.11
CA THR A 233 -2.31 -22.12 4.61
C THR A 233 -0.98 -21.65 4.03
N GLN A 234 0.01 -22.53 3.89
CA GLN A 234 1.26 -22.21 3.19
C GLN A 234 1.02 -21.81 1.73
N THR A 235 0.14 -22.51 1.00
CA THR A 235 -0.17 -22.13 -0.39
C THR A 235 -0.90 -20.79 -0.48
N GLN A 236 -1.79 -20.49 0.47
CA GLN A 236 -2.49 -19.20 0.54
C GLN A 236 -1.54 -18.06 0.87
N LEU A 237 -0.61 -18.27 1.80
CA LEU A 237 0.44 -17.30 2.14
C LEU A 237 1.35 -17.01 0.93
N ALA A 238 1.76 -18.04 0.21
CA ALA A 238 2.55 -17.86 -1.01
C ALA A 238 1.77 -17.11 -2.10
N ALA A 239 0.46 -17.34 -2.23
CA ALA A 239 -0.41 -16.62 -3.16
C ALA A 239 -0.59 -15.15 -2.76
N SER A 240 -0.80 -14.85 -1.48
CA SER A 240 -0.93 -13.47 -1.00
C SER A 240 0.38 -12.69 -1.14
N GLN A 241 1.52 -13.33 -0.89
CA GLN A 241 2.83 -12.71 -1.09
C GLN A 241 3.08 -12.39 -2.57
N LYS A 242 2.73 -13.30 -3.49
CA LYS A 242 2.78 -13.01 -4.93
C LYS A 242 1.86 -11.86 -5.34
N ALA A 243 0.64 -11.82 -4.79
CA ALA A 243 -0.29 -10.72 -5.04
C ALA A 243 0.26 -9.38 -4.55
N LEU A 244 0.84 -9.32 -3.34
CA LEU A 244 1.47 -8.12 -2.80
C LEU A 244 2.61 -7.61 -3.69
N VAL A 245 3.49 -8.51 -4.16
CA VAL A 245 4.59 -8.14 -5.07
C VAL A 245 4.05 -7.56 -6.39
N LEU A 246 3.01 -8.18 -6.95
CA LEU A 246 2.37 -7.69 -8.18
C LEU A 246 1.74 -6.31 -7.97
N THR A 247 0.98 -6.14 -6.90
CA THR A 247 0.31 -4.87 -6.58
C THR A 247 1.34 -3.77 -6.37
N ARG A 248 2.45 -4.04 -5.67
CA ARG A 248 3.54 -3.07 -5.51
C ARG A 248 4.15 -2.67 -6.85
N ALA A 249 4.42 -3.65 -7.73
CA ALA A 249 4.95 -3.35 -9.06
C ALA A 249 3.97 -2.56 -9.94
N MET A 250 2.66 -2.82 -9.83
CA MET A 250 1.63 -2.03 -10.50
C MET A 250 1.59 -0.59 -9.97
N GLN A 251 1.60 -0.43 -8.66
CA GLN A 251 1.61 0.88 -8.02
C GLN A 251 2.84 1.68 -8.46
N ASP A 252 4.03 1.09 -8.43
CA ASP A 252 5.27 1.74 -8.91
C ASP A 252 5.16 2.19 -10.38
N LYS A 253 4.51 1.38 -11.23
CA LYS A 253 4.28 1.72 -12.64
C LYS A 253 3.29 2.89 -12.77
N GLU A 254 2.17 2.85 -12.06
CA GLU A 254 1.16 3.91 -12.06
C GLU A 254 1.75 5.22 -11.53
N THR A 255 2.53 5.17 -10.45
CA THR A 255 3.22 6.34 -9.89
C THR A 255 4.21 6.93 -10.90
N LYS A 256 4.99 6.11 -11.61
CA LYS A 256 5.88 6.58 -12.69
C LYS A 256 5.13 7.21 -13.86
N GLN A 257 3.99 6.64 -14.25
CA GLN A 257 3.14 7.19 -15.31
C GLN A 257 2.53 8.54 -14.91
N LEU A 258 2.06 8.66 -13.67
CA LEU A 258 1.55 9.93 -13.12
C LEU A 258 2.65 10.98 -13.05
N ALA A 259 3.85 10.63 -12.59
CA ALA A 259 5.00 11.53 -12.57
C ALA A 259 5.38 12.02 -13.98
N ALA A 260 5.37 11.14 -14.98
CA ALA A 260 5.63 11.50 -16.37
C ALA A 260 4.55 12.43 -16.95
N LEU A 261 3.27 12.22 -16.63
CA LEU A 261 2.17 13.11 -17.02
C LEU A 261 2.31 14.51 -16.41
N VAL A 262 2.70 14.59 -15.14
CA VAL A 262 2.97 15.86 -14.45
C VAL A 262 4.17 16.58 -15.08
N GLN A 263 5.24 15.85 -15.42
CA GLN A 263 6.37 16.45 -16.13
C GLN A 263 5.99 16.95 -17.53
N LEU A 264 5.16 16.19 -18.26
CA LEU A 264 4.66 16.61 -19.56
C LEU A 264 3.82 17.87 -19.45
N SER A 265 2.89 17.96 -18.49
CA SER A 265 2.07 19.15 -18.30
C SER A 265 2.93 20.37 -17.92
N HIS A 266 3.93 20.20 -17.07
CA HIS A 266 4.90 21.26 -16.78
C HIS A 266 5.66 21.73 -18.04
N SER A 267 6.11 20.79 -18.88
CA SER A 267 6.80 21.13 -20.13
C SER A 267 5.91 21.87 -21.13
N GLN A 268 4.63 21.50 -21.21
CA GLN A 268 3.65 22.17 -22.07
C GLN A 268 3.34 23.59 -21.57
N VAL A 269 3.19 23.77 -20.25
CA VAL A 269 3.01 25.09 -19.65
C VAL A 269 4.24 25.97 -19.92
N ALA A 270 5.45 25.42 -19.77
CA ALA A 270 6.69 26.14 -20.10
C ALA A 270 6.73 26.55 -21.58
N GLN A 271 6.40 25.66 -22.52
CA GLN A 271 6.33 25.97 -23.95
C GLN A 271 5.31 27.06 -24.28
N VAL A 272 4.13 27.05 -23.63
CA VAL A 272 3.11 28.10 -23.83
C VAL A 272 3.60 29.44 -23.30
N LEU A 273 4.29 29.46 -22.15
CA LEU A 273 4.88 30.68 -21.60
C LEU A 273 6.00 31.21 -22.51
N ASP A 274 6.85 30.34 -23.04
CA ASP A 274 7.93 30.73 -23.96
C ASP A 274 7.38 31.21 -25.31
N ALA A 275 6.36 30.55 -25.87
CA ALA A 275 5.68 30.99 -27.07
C ALA A 275 5.01 32.36 -26.86
N SER A 276 4.36 32.55 -25.70
CA SER A 276 3.75 33.84 -25.34
C SER A 276 4.80 34.96 -25.24
N ARG A 277 5.97 34.69 -24.67
CA ARG A 277 7.10 35.64 -24.64
C ARG A 277 7.65 35.95 -26.03
N SER A 278 7.73 34.94 -26.91
CA SER A 278 8.23 35.14 -28.29
C SER A 278 7.28 36.01 -29.13
N LEU A 279 5.97 35.93 -28.90
CA LEU A 279 4.95 36.78 -29.52
C LEU A 279 4.99 38.24 -29.02
N SER A 280 5.60 38.49 -27.87
CA SER A 280 5.80 39.85 -27.33
C SER A 280 7.07 40.53 -27.86
N SER A 281 7.87 39.84 -28.68
CA SER A 281 9.17 40.31 -29.19
C SER A 281 9.26 40.17 -30.71
N ALA A 282 8.55 41.01 -31.46
CA ALA A 282 8.96 41.59 -32.75
C ALA A 282 7.83 42.48 -33.31
N SER A 283 8.25 43.61 -33.88
CA SER A 283 7.45 44.59 -34.58
C SER A 283 6.71 44.03 -35.82
N GLN A 284 5.41 44.41 -35.96
CA GLN A 284 4.49 44.29 -37.11
C GLN A 284 3.82 42.92 -37.42
N PRO A 285 2.68 42.90 -38.17
CA PRO A 285 1.33 43.33 -37.80
C PRO A 285 0.33 42.14 -37.78
N GLN A 286 -0.82 42.34 -37.11
CA GLN A 286 -2.04 41.49 -37.09
C GLN A 286 -1.96 40.14 -37.82
N GLN A 287 -1.56 39.08 -37.11
CA GLN A 287 -1.83 37.70 -37.51
C GLN A 287 -2.70 37.02 -36.45
N SER A 288 -3.72 36.31 -36.95
CA SER A 288 -4.77 35.61 -36.24
C SER A 288 -4.34 34.99 -34.91
N VAL A 289 -5.05 35.34 -33.83
CA VAL A 289 -4.83 34.76 -32.51
C VAL A 289 -5.39 33.34 -32.50
N ALA A 290 -4.50 32.36 -32.51
CA ALA A 290 -4.83 30.96 -32.31
C ALA A 290 -4.99 30.69 -30.81
N ARG A 291 -6.20 30.39 -30.34
CA ARG A 291 -6.47 29.97 -28.95
C ARG A 291 -6.78 28.46 -28.93
N PHE A 292 -6.15 27.77 -27.99
CA PHE A 292 -6.37 26.35 -27.77
C PHE A 292 -7.60 26.13 -26.87
N ASP A 293 -8.49 25.23 -27.29
CA ASP A 293 -9.65 24.83 -26.50
C ASP A 293 -9.34 23.52 -25.71
N PRO A 294 -9.27 23.58 -24.37
CA PRO A 294 -8.89 22.44 -23.55
C PRO A 294 -9.93 21.31 -23.51
N LEU A 295 -11.16 21.53 -23.99
CA LEU A 295 -12.20 20.49 -24.02
C LEU A 295 -12.18 19.65 -25.31
N SER A 296 -11.71 20.23 -26.42
CA SER A 296 -11.71 19.57 -27.73
C SER A 296 -10.32 19.12 -28.21
N GLY A 297 -9.24 19.59 -27.57
CA GLY A 297 -7.88 19.25 -27.95
C GLY A 297 -7.43 19.82 -29.29
N ARG A 298 -8.14 20.83 -29.81
CA ARG A 298 -7.89 21.47 -31.10
C ARG A 298 -7.59 22.96 -30.93
N THR A 299 -6.74 23.48 -31.81
CA THR A 299 -6.42 24.90 -31.87
C THR A 299 -7.42 25.62 -32.77
N ILE A 300 -8.09 26.65 -32.23
CA ILE A 300 -9.07 27.48 -32.95
C ILE A 300 -8.39 28.79 -33.34
N VAL A 301 -8.39 29.09 -34.64
CA VAL A 301 -7.79 30.32 -35.18
C VAL A 301 -8.90 31.35 -35.42
N HIS A 302 -8.83 32.51 -34.74
CA HIS A 302 -9.72 33.63 -35.02
C HIS A 302 -9.04 34.60 -36.00
N GLU A 303 -9.53 34.63 -37.24
CA GLU A 303 -9.22 35.71 -38.19
C GLU A 303 -10.05 36.95 -37.83
N SER A 304 -9.39 38.00 -37.35
CA SER A 304 -10.02 39.30 -37.13
C SER A 304 -10.27 39.98 -38.47
N ALA A 305 -11.55 40.06 -38.87
CA ALA A 305 -11.99 40.74 -40.07
C ALA A 305 -11.71 42.25 -40.01
N THR A 306 -10.85 42.76 -40.88
CA THR A 306 -10.76 44.18 -41.21
C THR A 306 -11.98 44.59 -42.03
N MET A 307 -12.79 45.50 -41.49
CA MET A 307 -13.93 46.12 -42.16
C MET A 307 -13.50 47.04 -43.31
N SER A 308 -14.00 46.81 -44.53
CA SER A 308 -14.59 47.87 -45.34
C SER A 308 -15.55 47.31 -46.40
N PRO A 309 -16.59 48.08 -46.79
CA PRO A 309 -17.84 47.55 -47.33
C PRO A 309 -17.78 47.40 -48.85
N LEU A 310 -18.40 46.34 -49.39
CA LEU A 310 -19.36 46.40 -50.51
C LEU A 310 -19.76 44.97 -50.97
N LYS A 311 -21.08 44.78 -50.95
CA LYS A 311 -21.92 43.75 -51.59
C LYS A 311 -21.99 42.32 -51.01
N PRO A 312 -23.21 41.78 -50.86
CA PRO A 312 -23.44 40.42 -50.40
C PRO A 312 -23.48 39.46 -51.60
N LEU A 313 -22.99 38.23 -51.42
CA LEU A 313 -23.49 37.09 -52.20
C LEU A 313 -23.47 35.82 -51.33
N SER A 314 -24.68 35.35 -51.03
CA SER A 314 -25.13 33.96 -50.96
C SER A 314 -24.25 32.88 -50.30
N SER A 315 -24.82 32.29 -49.25
CA SER A 315 -24.55 30.98 -48.65
C SER A 315 -24.79 29.80 -49.63
N PRO A 316 -24.71 28.53 -49.18
CA PRO A 316 -23.57 27.79 -48.64
C PRO A 316 -23.22 26.60 -49.56
N THR A 317 -22.04 25.98 -49.43
CA THR A 317 -21.80 24.66 -50.03
C THR A 317 -21.15 23.72 -49.05
N SER A 318 -22.00 22.85 -48.51
CA SER A 318 -21.66 21.57 -47.92
C SER A 318 -20.79 20.74 -48.87
N THR A 319 -19.62 20.29 -48.41
CA THR A 319 -19.08 19.01 -48.87
C THR A 319 -18.58 18.21 -47.68
N SER A 320 -19.43 17.29 -47.26
CA SER A 320 -19.08 16.12 -46.46
C SER A 320 -18.06 15.27 -47.22
N VAL A 321 -16.92 14.97 -46.60
CA VAL A 321 -16.18 13.74 -46.91
C VAL A 321 -16.09 12.91 -45.64
N ARG A 322 -16.82 11.80 -45.65
CA ARG A 322 -16.78 10.70 -44.68
C ARG A 322 -15.52 9.86 -44.91
N LEU A 323 -14.99 9.39 -43.78
CA LEU A 323 -14.31 8.11 -43.53
C LEU A 323 -13.23 7.61 -44.51
N ALA A 324 -12.01 7.47 -43.97
CA ALA A 324 -11.31 6.20 -43.99
C ALA A 324 -11.00 5.79 -42.54
N THR A 325 -11.87 4.97 -41.98
CA THR A 325 -11.63 4.21 -40.74
C THR A 325 -11.49 2.76 -41.19
N ALA A 326 -10.28 2.20 -41.08
CA ALA A 326 -10.06 0.76 -41.24
C ALA A 326 -8.84 0.32 -40.41
N ALA A 327 -9.19 -0.38 -39.33
CA ALA A 327 -8.53 -1.56 -38.77
C ALA A 327 -7.04 -1.49 -38.34
N VAL A 328 -6.82 -1.44 -37.02
CA VAL A 328 -6.25 -2.60 -36.31
C VAL A 328 -7.08 -2.82 -35.05
N GLY A 329 -7.93 -3.84 -35.11
CA GLY A 329 -8.66 -4.34 -33.97
C GLY A 329 -7.87 -5.39 -33.21
N ARG A 330 -8.21 -5.48 -31.92
CA ARG A 330 -8.27 -6.68 -31.08
C ARG A 330 -6.94 -7.40 -30.80
N LEU A 331 -6.45 -7.17 -29.57
CA LEU A 331 -6.00 -8.24 -28.68
C LEU A 331 -6.10 -7.74 -27.23
N CYS A 332 -6.47 -8.65 -26.32
CA CYS A 332 -6.60 -8.47 -24.87
C CYS A 332 -7.99 -8.05 -24.31
N HIS A 333 -9.05 -8.66 -24.84
CA HIS A 333 -10.15 -9.15 -24.01
C HIS A 333 -10.08 -10.68 -23.96
N GLN A 334 -9.22 -11.20 -23.08
CA GLN A 334 -9.20 -12.60 -22.64
C GLN A 334 -8.73 -12.60 -21.19
N SER A 335 -9.65 -12.37 -20.24
CA SER A 335 -9.35 -12.70 -18.84
C SER A 335 -10.57 -12.97 -17.95
N THR A 336 -11.78 -13.11 -18.52
CA THR A 336 -13.01 -13.36 -17.73
C THR A 336 -13.77 -14.64 -18.10
N GLU A 337 -13.35 -15.42 -19.10
CA GLU A 337 -14.05 -16.68 -19.46
C GLU A 337 -13.44 -17.97 -18.90
N LEU A 338 -12.25 -17.94 -18.27
CA LEU A 338 -11.63 -19.15 -17.68
C LEU A 338 -12.09 -19.49 -16.25
N GLN A 339 -12.92 -18.66 -15.62
CA GLN A 339 -13.53 -18.98 -14.31
C GLN A 339 -14.95 -19.59 -14.42
N SER A 340 -15.66 -19.41 -15.54
CA SER A 340 -17.02 -19.96 -15.70
C SER A 340 -17.03 -21.40 -16.23
N GLN A 341 -16.01 -21.83 -17.00
CA GLN A 341 -15.93 -23.21 -17.50
C GLN A 341 -15.31 -24.24 -16.52
N ARG A 342 -14.66 -23.81 -15.43
CA ARG A 342 -14.17 -24.73 -14.39
C ARG A 342 -15.23 -25.07 -13.33
N SER A 343 -16.30 -24.29 -13.23
CA SER A 343 -17.43 -24.60 -12.33
C SER A 343 -18.35 -25.68 -12.90
N ARG A 344 -18.56 -25.73 -14.23
CA ARG A 344 -19.45 -26.71 -14.87
C ARG A 344 -18.83 -28.07 -15.19
N ARG A 345 -17.54 -28.28 -14.93
CA ARG A 345 -16.87 -29.59 -15.09
C ARG A 345 -16.73 -30.40 -13.79
N ARG A 346 -17.26 -29.92 -12.66
CA ARG A 346 -17.28 -30.67 -11.39
C ARG A 346 -18.65 -31.25 -11.00
N GLU A 347 -19.72 -30.98 -11.75
CA GLU A 347 -21.06 -31.52 -11.46
C GLU A 347 -21.50 -32.68 -12.38
N GLY A 348 -20.64 -33.14 -13.29
CA GLY A 348 -20.99 -34.16 -14.29
C GLY A 348 -20.32 -35.52 -14.11
N ARG A 349 -19.93 -35.93 -12.88
CA ARG A 349 -19.29 -37.23 -12.66
C ARG A 349 -19.74 -37.91 -11.37
N PHE A 350 -21.04 -38.10 -11.23
CA PHE A 350 -21.66 -39.11 -10.37
C PHE A 350 -23.05 -39.45 -10.91
N VAL A 351 -23.12 -40.26 -11.97
CA VAL A 351 -24.24 -41.19 -12.24
C VAL A 351 -23.69 -42.36 -13.07
N VAL A 352 -23.55 -43.50 -12.39
CA VAL A 352 -23.76 -44.93 -12.72
C VAL A 352 -22.72 -45.72 -11.92
#